data_AF-A0A847BJ08-F1
#
_entry.id   AF-A0A847BJ08-F1
#
_cell.length_a   1.000
_cell.length_b   1.000
_cell.length_c   1.000
_cell.angle_alpha   90.00
_cell.angle_beta   90.00
_cell.angle_gamma   90.00
#
_symmetry.space_group_name_H-M   'P 1'
#
loop_
_entity.id
_entity.type
_entity.pdbx_description
1 polymer ?
#
loop_
_entity_poly.entity_id
_entity_poly.type
_entity_poly.pdbx_seq_one_letter_code
_entity_poly.pdbx_strand_id
1 'polypeptide(L)'
;MMTQTERATSVLRIGAIWALALLAPNVMAQAELWGEAESASEAVETLERSATGLAIGDWVRFSGVGTVFFAGHAKGDVYFADRDEPGGHSWERALDACSRKGPGWQLPAREQLDLLNNNATKIFLHEKGINASSGNWYWSATSINEDEAWRQRFSDGFQQPLKKRFSARVRCIRVY
;
A
#
# COMPACT_ATOMS: atom_id res chain seq x y z
N MET A 1 0.61 8.78 6.81
CA MET A 1 -0.09 9.83 6.04
C MET A 1 -1.39 9.21 5.49
N MET A 2 -2.53 9.25 6.22
CA MET A 2 -3.83 8.72 5.73
C MET A 2 -4.24 9.39 4.43
N THR A 3 -4.87 8.61 3.57
CA THR A 3 -5.49 9.10 2.34
C THR A 3 -6.75 9.92 2.66
N GLN A 4 -7.05 10.93 1.84
CA GLN A 4 -8.10 11.94 2.06
C GLN A 4 -9.51 11.33 2.29
N THR A 5 -9.75 10.10 1.82
CA THR A 5 -11.02 9.36 1.93
C THR A 5 -11.19 8.63 3.28
N GLU A 6 -10.10 8.18 3.91
CA GLU A 6 -10.11 7.63 5.29
C GLU A 6 -10.23 8.75 6.31
N ARG A 7 -9.65 9.93 6.01
CA ARG A 7 -9.95 11.18 6.70
C ARG A 7 -11.43 11.53 6.55
N ALA A 8 -12.01 11.48 5.35
CA ALA A 8 -13.42 11.82 5.15
C ALA A 8 -14.40 10.91 5.93
N THR A 9 -14.13 9.60 5.99
CA THR A 9 -15.02 8.64 6.68
C THR A 9 -14.84 8.69 8.21
N SER A 10 -13.62 8.93 8.69
CA SER A 10 -13.33 9.13 10.12
C SER A 10 -13.81 10.49 10.62
N VAL A 11 -13.66 11.55 9.82
CA VAL A 11 -14.22 12.88 10.09
C VAL A 11 -15.76 12.83 10.06
N LEU A 12 -16.38 12.00 9.21
CA LEU A 12 -17.84 11.78 9.25
C LEU A 12 -18.30 11.09 10.55
N ARG A 13 -17.55 10.08 11.03
CA ARG A 13 -17.87 9.40 12.30
C ARG A 13 -17.67 10.31 13.50
N ILE A 14 -16.56 11.05 13.53
CA ILE A 14 -16.30 12.05 14.56
C ILE A 14 -17.39 13.13 14.49
N GLY A 15 -17.64 13.73 13.32
CA GLY A 15 -18.69 14.75 13.12
C GLY A 15 -20.09 14.27 13.51
N ALA A 16 -20.43 13.00 13.31
CA ALA A 16 -21.68 12.40 13.79
C ALA A 16 -21.72 12.30 15.33
N ILE A 17 -20.61 11.95 15.98
CA ILE A 17 -20.49 11.95 17.44
C ILE A 17 -20.58 13.38 18.01
N TRP A 18 -19.97 14.37 17.35
CA TRP A 18 -20.12 15.80 17.72
C TRP A 18 -21.58 16.29 17.58
N ALA A 19 -22.29 15.87 16.52
CA ALA A 19 -23.71 16.20 16.34
C ALA A 19 -24.63 15.51 17.36
N LEU A 20 -24.31 14.27 17.76
CA LEU A 20 -25.00 13.53 18.82
C LEU A 20 -24.75 14.11 20.21
N ALA A 21 -23.53 14.59 20.48
CA ALA A 21 -23.20 15.25 21.75
C ALA A 21 -23.99 16.56 21.98
N LEU A 22 -24.35 17.28 20.90
CA LEU A 22 -25.23 18.47 20.98
C LEU A 22 -26.70 18.14 21.27
N LEU A 23 -27.12 16.89 21.05
CA LEU A 23 -28.50 16.43 21.24
C LEU A 23 -28.68 15.63 22.55
N ALA A 24 -27.60 15.38 23.29
CA ALA A 24 -27.65 14.64 24.54
C ALA A 24 -28.42 15.43 25.62
N PRO A 25 -29.32 14.78 26.37
CA PRO A 25 -30.28 15.47 27.25
C PRO A 25 -29.68 16.06 28.53
N ASN A 26 -28.42 15.73 28.88
CA ASN A 26 -27.76 16.23 30.08
C ASN A 26 -26.22 16.20 29.97
N VAL A 27 -25.58 16.94 30.88
CA VAL A 27 -24.13 17.20 30.92
C VAL A 27 -23.29 15.93 31.13
N MET A 28 -23.83 14.94 31.84
CA MET A 28 -23.13 13.67 32.08
C MET A 28 -23.07 12.81 30.82
N ALA A 29 -24.19 12.69 30.10
CA ALA A 29 -24.25 12.00 28.82
C ALA A 29 -23.40 12.70 27.74
N GLN A 30 -23.30 14.04 27.82
CA GLN A 30 -22.32 14.77 27.03
C GLN A 30 -20.90 14.33 27.36
N ALA A 31 -20.48 14.38 28.63
CA ALA A 31 -19.11 14.06 29.04
C ALA A 31 -18.65 12.64 28.64
N GLU A 32 -19.54 11.65 28.69
CA GLU A 32 -19.27 10.28 28.23
C GLU A 32 -19.04 10.23 26.70
N LEU A 33 -19.91 10.87 25.92
CA LEU A 33 -19.76 10.97 24.46
C LEU A 33 -18.49 11.75 24.05
N TRP A 34 -18.14 12.79 24.81
CA TRP A 34 -16.91 13.56 24.62
C TRP A 34 -15.67 12.69 24.87
N GLY A 35 -15.66 11.89 25.95
CA GLY A 35 -14.56 10.98 26.25
C GLY A 35 -14.38 9.87 25.22
N GLU A 36 -15.49 9.31 24.70
CA GLU A 36 -15.44 8.32 23.61
C GLU A 36 -14.95 8.91 22.29
N ALA A 37 -15.32 10.16 21.98
CA ALA A 37 -14.84 10.87 20.80
C ALA A 37 -13.33 11.15 20.86
N GLU A 38 -12.84 11.60 22.02
CA GLU A 38 -11.43 11.89 22.27
C GLU A 38 -10.60 10.61 22.15
N SER A 39 -11.03 9.52 22.80
CA SER A 39 -10.41 8.20 22.70
C SER A 39 -10.39 7.65 21.27
N ALA A 40 -11.47 7.82 20.51
CA ALA A 40 -11.52 7.41 19.12
C ALA A 40 -10.58 8.24 18.23
N SER A 41 -10.48 9.55 18.48
CA SER A 41 -9.56 10.43 17.75
C SER A 41 -8.09 10.10 18.04
N GLU A 42 -7.75 9.84 19.31
CA GLU A 42 -6.42 9.40 19.72
C GLU A 42 -6.07 8.03 19.14
N ALA A 43 -7.02 7.08 19.10
CA ALA A 43 -6.81 5.77 18.49
C ALA A 43 -6.57 5.87 16.96
N VAL A 44 -7.29 6.76 16.28
CA VAL A 44 -7.09 7.06 14.85
C VAL A 44 -5.73 7.70 14.62
N GLU A 45 -5.35 8.71 15.42
CA GLU A 45 -4.05 9.36 15.33
C GLU A 45 -2.90 8.40 15.66
N THR A 46 -3.10 7.49 16.61
CA THR A 46 -2.11 6.45 16.98
C THR A 46 -1.94 5.43 15.86
N LEU A 47 -3.01 5.09 15.13
CA LEU A 47 -2.94 4.25 13.92
C LEU A 47 -2.21 4.96 12.76
N GLU A 48 -2.36 6.28 12.63
CA GLU A 48 -1.59 7.08 11.64
C GLU A 48 -0.12 7.26 12.01
N ARG A 49 0.17 7.35 13.31
CA ARG A 49 1.49 7.62 13.89
C ARG A 49 2.33 6.35 14.09
N SER A 50 1.91 5.22 13.53
CA SER A 50 2.67 3.95 13.55
C SER A 50 3.71 3.83 12.41
N ALA A 51 3.89 4.85 11.55
CA ALA A 51 4.91 4.82 10.49
C ALA A 51 6.32 5.25 10.96
N THR A 52 6.42 6.02 12.05
CA THR A 52 7.71 6.43 12.64
C THR A 52 8.28 5.28 13.46
N GLY A 53 8.99 4.35 12.80
CA GLY A 53 9.64 3.21 13.45
C GLY A 53 9.60 1.90 12.66
N LEU A 54 8.94 1.86 11.50
CA LEU A 54 8.93 0.69 10.64
C LEU A 54 10.30 0.46 10.01
N ALA A 55 10.84 -0.74 10.18
CA ALA A 55 12.01 -1.21 9.46
C ALA A 55 11.59 -1.83 8.13
N ILE A 56 12.47 -1.73 7.14
CA ILE A 56 12.24 -2.37 5.84
C ILE A 56 12.09 -3.89 6.04
N GLY A 57 10.99 -4.45 5.55
CA GLY A 57 10.59 -5.84 5.73
C GLY A 57 9.46 -6.03 6.75
N ASP A 58 9.12 -5.01 7.55
CA ASP A 58 8.06 -5.12 8.55
C ASP A 58 6.69 -5.35 7.90
N TRP A 59 5.95 -6.31 8.44
CA TRP A 59 4.58 -6.61 8.04
C TRP A 59 3.59 -5.72 8.78
N VAL A 60 2.77 -5.00 8.02
CA VAL A 60 1.76 -4.08 8.53
C VAL A 60 0.40 -4.55 8.05
N ARG A 61 -0.56 -4.64 8.98
CA ARG A 61 -1.95 -4.95 8.65
C ARG A 61 -2.78 -3.68 8.73
N PHE A 62 -3.24 -3.22 7.57
CA PHE A 62 -4.15 -2.08 7.49
C PHE A 62 -5.60 -2.55 7.39
N SER A 63 -6.49 -1.94 8.18
CA SER A 63 -7.92 -2.21 8.11
C SER A 63 -8.45 -1.88 6.70
N GLY A 64 -9.21 -2.78 6.09
CA GLY A 64 -9.77 -2.61 4.73
C GLY A 64 -8.78 -2.77 3.56
N VAL A 65 -7.48 -2.90 3.82
CA VAL A 65 -6.43 -3.07 2.79
C VAL A 65 -5.82 -4.47 2.84
N GLY A 66 -5.71 -5.04 4.05
CA GLY A 66 -5.09 -6.33 4.27
C GLY A 66 -3.65 -6.19 4.78
N THR A 67 -2.88 -7.27 4.58
CA THR A 67 -1.49 -7.34 5.01
C THR A 67 -0.59 -6.85 3.89
N VAL A 68 0.33 -5.94 4.23
CA VAL A 68 1.35 -5.40 3.33
C VAL A 68 2.70 -5.44 4.05
N PHE A 69 3.79 -5.30 3.32
CA PHE A 69 5.11 -5.14 3.93
C PHE A 69 5.74 -3.81 3.54
N PHE A 70 6.42 -3.18 4.48
CA PHE A 70 7.08 -1.90 4.28
C PHE A 70 8.40 -2.10 3.52
N ALA A 71 8.53 -1.46 2.36
CA ALA A 71 9.72 -1.57 1.52
C ALA A 71 10.70 -0.39 1.69
N GLY A 72 10.28 0.66 2.40
CA GLY A 72 11.07 1.85 2.64
C GLY A 72 10.46 3.09 2.01
N HIS A 73 11.29 4.13 1.92
CA HIS A 73 10.89 5.45 1.45
C HIS A 73 11.41 5.66 0.03
N ALA A 74 10.52 6.07 -0.89
CA ALA A 74 10.89 6.52 -2.22
C ALA A 74 10.21 7.88 -2.51
N LYS A 75 9.00 7.85 -3.09
CA LYS A 75 8.12 9.02 -3.23
C LYS A 75 7.03 8.97 -2.16
N GLY A 76 7.43 8.90 -0.90
CA GLY A 76 6.55 8.55 0.23
C GLY A 76 6.80 7.13 0.75
N ASP A 77 5.94 6.68 1.64
CA ASP A 77 6.05 5.38 2.28
C ASP A 77 5.51 4.30 1.33
N VAL A 78 6.37 3.37 0.95
CA VAL A 78 6.02 2.33 -0.04
C VAL A 78 5.75 1.01 0.68
N TYR A 79 4.57 0.48 0.42
CA TYR A 79 4.14 -0.83 0.89
C TYR A 79 3.86 -1.74 -0.29
N PHE A 80 4.26 -3.00 -0.21
CA PHE A 80 3.97 -3.98 -1.25
C PHE A 80 2.85 -4.92 -0.82
N ALA A 81 2.08 -5.39 -1.79
CA ALA A 81 1.10 -6.45 -1.58
C ALA A 81 1.79 -7.71 -1.04
N ASP A 82 1.18 -8.34 -0.05
CA ASP A 82 1.57 -9.65 0.47
C ASP A 82 1.71 -10.70 -0.64
N ARG A 83 0.81 -10.66 -1.63
CA ARG A 83 0.78 -11.62 -2.74
C ARG A 83 0.85 -11.00 -4.12
N ASP A 84 1.37 -11.78 -5.06
CA ASP A 84 1.28 -11.47 -6.48
C ASP A 84 -0.14 -11.60 -7.00
N GLU A 85 -0.44 -10.82 -8.04
CA GLU A 85 -1.64 -11.05 -8.82
C GLU A 85 -1.55 -12.41 -9.52
N PRO A 86 -2.64 -13.19 -9.54
CA PRO A 86 -2.64 -14.49 -10.18
C PRO A 86 -2.41 -14.35 -11.69
N GLY A 87 -1.67 -15.30 -12.24
CA GLY A 87 -1.36 -15.36 -13.68
C GLY A 87 -0.26 -14.41 -14.15
N GLY A 88 -0.17 -14.26 -15.47
CA GLY A 88 0.69 -13.27 -16.13
C GLY A 88 -0.18 -12.26 -16.86
N HIS A 89 0.22 -11.00 -16.83
CA HIS A 89 -0.58 -9.87 -17.33
C HIS A 89 0.16 -9.18 -18.47
N SER A 90 -0.58 -8.66 -19.46
CA SER A 90 -0.05 -7.59 -20.30
C SER A 90 0.17 -6.32 -19.46
N TRP A 91 0.97 -5.39 -19.96
CA TRP A 91 1.30 -4.19 -19.20
C TRP A 91 0.07 -3.35 -18.82
N GLU A 92 -0.88 -3.18 -19.75
CA GLU A 92 -2.14 -2.49 -19.47
C GLU A 92 -2.99 -3.24 -18.44
N ARG A 93 -3.08 -4.57 -18.55
CA ARG A 93 -3.77 -5.38 -17.55
C ARG A 93 -3.12 -5.32 -16.17
N ALA A 94 -1.81 -5.15 -16.13
CA ALA A 94 -1.05 -4.99 -14.88
C ALA A 94 -1.38 -3.68 -14.18
N LEU A 95 -1.45 -2.57 -14.93
CA LEU A 95 -1.91 -1.28 -14.41
C LEU A 95 -3.33 -1.41 -13.83
N ASP A 96 -4.25 -1.94 -14.63
CA ASP A 96 -5.65 -2.11 -14.22
C ASP A 96 -5.80 -3.02 -13.01
N ALA A 97 -5.04 -4.12 -12.94
CA ALA A 97 -5.11 -5.06 -11.83
C ALA A 97 -4.75 -4.38 -10.51
N CYS A 98 -3.73 -3.53 -10.51
CA CYS A 98 -3.36 -2.78 -9.31
C CYS A 98 -4.36 -1.67 -8.99
N SER A 99 -4.83 -0.91 -9.97
CA SER A 99 -5.82 0.16 -9.73
C SER A 99 -7.16 -0.38 -9.21
N ARG A 100 -7.57 -1.59 -9.62
CA ARG A 100 -8.81 -2.23 -9.13
C ARG A 100 -8.77 -2.63 -7.65
N LYS A 101 -7.60 -2.68 -7.01
CA LYS A 101 -7.50 -2.92 -5.57
C LYS A 101 -7.98 -1.74 -4.73
N GLY A 102 -8.17 -0.57 -5.34
CA GLY A 102 -8.70 0.62 -4.70
C GLY A 102 -7.67 1.74 -4.54
N PRO A 103 -8.05 2.84 -3.89
CA PRO A 103 -7.22 4.04 -3.79
C PRO A 103 -5.83 3.79 -3.19
N GLY A 104 -4.82 4.41 -3.79
CA GLY A 104 -3.41 4.29 -3.39
C GLY A 104 -2.68 3.08 -3.96
N TRP A 105 -3.40 2.05 -4.44
CA TRP A 105 -2.79 0.90 -5.10
C TRP A 105 -2.40 1.24 -6.54
N GLN A 106 -1.17 0.90 -6.90
CA GLN A 106 -0.62 1.11 -8.24
C GLN A 106 0.43 0.07 -8.59
N LEU A 107 0.72 -0.04 -9.88
CA LEU A 107 1.86 -0.80 -10.37
C LEU A 107 3.14 -0.05 -9.99
N PRO A 108 4.20 -0.72 -9.49
CA PRO A 108 5.41 -0.04 -9.06
C PRO A 108 6.16 0.59 -10.23
N ALA A 109 6.66 1.80 -10.02
CA ALA A 109 7.66 2.42 -10.89
C ALA A 109 9.00 1.66 -10.82
N ARG A 110 9.86 1.92 -11.79
CA ARG A 110 11.14 1.24 -11.95
C ARG A 110 12.01 1.36 -10.70
N GLU A 111 12.08 2.56 -10.12
CA GLU A 111 12.88 2.84 -8.92
C GLU A 111 12.31 2.15 -7.67
N GLN A 112 11.00 1.88 -7.63
CA GLN A 112 10.36 1.17 -6.52
C GLN A 112 10.61 -0.34 -6.60
N LEU A 113 10.71 -0.90 -7.81
CA LEU A 113 11.17 -2.28 -8.00
C LEU A 113 12.64 -2.44 -7.61
N ASP A 114 13.48 -1.43 -7.88
CA ASP A 114 14.87 -1.44 -7.40
C ASP A 114 14.98 -1.37 -5.88
N LEU A 115 14.18 -0.51 -5.23
CA LEU A 115 14.12 -0.44 -3.78
C LEU A 115 13.81 -1.81 -3.17
N LEU A 116 12.85 -2.51 -3.77
CA LEU A 116 12.46 -3.86 -3.36
C LEU A 116 13.59 -4.87 -3.58
N ASN A 117 14.27 -4.82 -4.73
CA ASN A 117 15.37 -5.72 -5.04
C ASN A 117 16.59 -5.47 -4.12
N ASN A 118 16.90 -4.22 -3.79
CA ASN A 118 18.02 -3.89 -2.91
C ASN A 118 17.77 -4.30 -1.46
N ASN A 119 16.51 -4.35 -1.06
CA ASN A 119 16.08 -4.81 0.27
C ASN A 119 15.55 -6.25 0.27
N ALA A 120 15.74 -6.94 -0.86
CA ALA A 120 15.37 -8.32 -1.12
C ALA A 120 15.59 -9.21 0.10
N THR A 121 16.81 -9.29 0.60
CA THR A 121 17.15 -10.18 1.71
C THR A 121 16.27 -9.94 2.94
N LYS A 122 15.96 -8.69 3.30
CA LYS A 122 15.12 -8.38 4.47
C LYS A 122 13.65 -8.72 4.23
N ILE A 123 13.16 -8.43 3.03
CA ILE A 123 11.76 -8.67 2.64
C ILE A 123 11.48 -10.15 2.38
N PHE A 124 12.45 -10.88 1.83
CA PHE A 124 12.33 -12.27 1.39
C PHE A 124 12.64 -13.28 2.51
N LEU A 125 13.20 -12.84 3.65
CA LEU A 125 13.38 -13.68 4.85
C LEU A 125 12.05 -14.09 5.51
N HIS A 126 10.92 -13.57 5.05
CA HIS A 126 9.59 -13.95 5.53
C HIS A 126 8.90 -14.95 4.60
N GLU A 127 8.32 -16.01 5.18
CA GLU A 127 7.65 -17.16 4.52
C GLU A 127 6.57 -16.77 3.49
N LYS A 128 6.07 -15.53 3.54
CA LYS A 128 4.99 -14.99 2.69
C LYS A 128 5.47 -13.98 1.65
N GLY A 129 6.78 -13.78 1.50
CA GLY A 129 7.37 -12.77 0.61
C GLY A 129 7.32 -13.11 -0.88
N ILE A 130 7.82 -12.18 -1.69
CA ILE A 130 8.13 -12.41 -3.11
C ILE A 130 9.19 -13.51 -3.17
N ASN A 131 9.00 -14.51 -4.05
CA ASN A 131 10.04 -15.50 -4.26
C ASN A 131 11.21 -14.87 -5.04
N ALA A 132 12.18 -14.33 -4.30
CA ALA A 132 13.45 -13.77 -4.78
C ALA A 132 14.15 -14.67 -5.78
N SER A 133 14.14 -15.97 -5.47
CA SER A 133 14.84 -17.00 -6.21
C SER A 133 14.10 -17.38 -7.49
N SER A 134 12.88 -16.87 -7.69
CA SER A 134 12.14 -17.10 -8.93
C SER A 134 12.72 -16.21 -10.03
N GLY A 135 13.09 -16.80 -11.16
CA GLY A 135 13.51 -16.08 -12.38
C GLY A 135 12.37 -15.31 -13.06
N ASN A 136 11.30 -15.01 -12.31
CA ASN A 136 10.11 -14.33 -12.77
C ASN A 136 10.38 -12.85 -13.01
N TRP A 137 9.75 -12.33 -14.06
CA TRP A 137 9.79 -10.94 -14.43
C TRP A 137 8.56 -10.21 -13.92
N TYR A 138 8.75 -9.01 -13.37
CA TYR A 138 7.71 -8.16 -12.82
C TYR A 138 7.58 -6.87 -13.60
N TRP A 139 6.36 -6.50 -13.96
CA TRP A 139 6.09 -5.26 -14.68
C TRP A 139 6.37 -4.03 -13.83
N SER A 140 6.93 -3.00 -14.48
CA SER A 140 7.00 -1.63 -13.98
C SER A 140 5.95 -0.75 -14.65
N ALA A 141 5.42 0.24 -13.93
CA ALA A 141 4.61 1.32 -14.49
C ALA A 141 5.39 2.27 -15.40
N THR A 142 6.73 2.21 -15.40
CA THR A 142 7.57 3.06 -16.25
C THR A 142 7.52 2.58 -17.70
N SER A 143 6.79 3.29 -18.55
CA SER A 143 6.78 3.09 -20.00
C SER A 143 8.01 3.72 -20.66
N ILE A 144 8.49 3.12 -21.75
CA ILE A 144 9.56 3.69 -22.59
C ILE A 144 8.96 4.43 -23.78
N ASN A 145 7.98 3.80 -24.42
CA ASN A 145 7.25 4.32 -25.58
C ASN A 145 5.85 3.69 -25.62
N GLU A 146 5.15 3.82 -26.73
CA GLU A 146 3.81 3.27 -26.93
C GLU A 146 3.77 1.74 -26.83
N ASP A 147 4.84 1.06 -27.25
CA ASP A 147 4.90 -0.40 -27.36
C ASP A 147 5.63 -1.10 -26.20
N GLU A 148 6.50 -0.41 -25.46
CA GLU A 148 7.43 -1.02 -24.51
C GLU A 148 7.38 -0.38 -23.12
N ALA A 149 7.59 -1.23 -22.11
CA ALA A 149 7.69 -0.83 -20.72
C ALA A 149 8.78 -1.63 -20.00
N TRP A 150 9.25 -1.09 -18.87
CA TRP A 150 10.26 -1.74 -18.05
C TRP A 150 9.70 -2.93 -17.29
N ARG A 151 10.55 -3.93 -17.08
CA ARG A 151 10.33 -5.03 -16.15
C ARG A 151 11.62 -5.35 -15.41
N GLN A 152 11.49 -5.89 -14.21
CA GLN A 152 12.61 -6.29 -13.37
C GLN A 152 12.48 -7.73 -12.92
N ARG A 153 13.61 -8.42 -12.79
CA ARG A 153 13.71 -9.73 -12.13
C ARG A 153 14.37 -9.55 -10.77
N PHE A 154 13.83 -10.20 -9.74
CA PHE A 154 14.34 -10.07 -8.37
C PHE A 154 15.47 -11.05 -8.01
N SER A 155 15.73 -12.06 -8.85
CA SER A 155 16.82 -13.01 -8.58
C SER A 155 18.21 -12.42 -8.84
N ASP A 156 18.31 -11.42 -9.71
CA ASP A 156 19.56 -10.79 -10.14
C ASP A 156 19.46 -9.25 -10.22
N GLY A 157 18.28 -8.67 -9.97
CA GLY A 157 18.03 -7.25 -10.13
C GLY A 157 18.01 -6.75 -11.57
N PHE A 158 18.09 -7.65 -12.56
CA PHE A 158 18.24 -7.24 -13.96
C PHE A 158 16.95 -6.58 -14.46
N GLN A 159 17.10 -5.48 -15.18
CA GLN A 159 16.01 -4.73 -15.78
C GLN A 159 16.16 -4.64 -17.28
N GLN A 160 15.05 -4.77 -17.99
CA GLN A 160 15.01 -4.60 -19.44
C GLN A 160 13.62 -4.19 -19.92
N PRO A 161 13.53 -3.59 -21.11
CA PRO A 161 12.26 -3.43 -21.82
C PRO A 161 11.59 -4.77 -22.16
N LEU A 162 10.26 -4.76 -22.21
CA LEU A 162 9.46 -5.76 -22.89
C LEU A 162 8.28 -5.08 -23.59
N LYS A 163 7.87 -5.64 -24.74
CA LYS A 163 6.66 -5.18 -25.42
C LYS A 163 5.44 -5.40 -24.52
N LYS A 164 4.61 -4.37 -24.37
CA LYS A 164 3.45 -4.29 -23.46
C LYS A 164 2.42 -5.40 -23.68
N ARG A 165 2.37 -5.97 -24.89
CA ARG A 165 1.50 -7.11 -25.24
C ARG A 165 1.92 -8.44 -24.62
N PHE A 166 3.17 -8.59 -24.20
CA PHE A 166 3.65 -9.83 -23.59
C PHE A 166 3.26 -9.93 -22.12
N SER A 167 3.39 -11.12 -21.55
CA SER A 167 3.01 -11.37 -20.16
C SER A 167 4.19 -11.24 -19.21
N ALA A 168 3.97 -10.57 -18.09
CA ALA A 168 4.85 -10.61 -16.91
C ALA A 168 4.02 -10.65 -15.62
N ARG A 169 4.69 -10.92 -14.49
CA ARG A 169 4.08 -10.94 -13.15
C ARG A 169 3.81 -9.52 -12.66
N VAL A 170 2.93 -9.44 -11.68
CA VAL A 170 2.47 -8.17 -11.12
C VAL A 170 2.44 -8.28 -9.61
N ARG A 171 3.20 -7.41 -8.95
CA ARG A 171 3.05 -7.14 -7.52
C ARG A 171 2.73 -5.67 -7.35
N CYS A 172 1.53 -5.40 -6.86
CA CYS A 172 1.07 -4.04 -6.65
C CYS A 172 1.75 -3.45 -5.42
N ILE A 173 1.95 -2.14 -5.47
CA ILE A 173 2.36 -1.34 -4.33
C ILE A 173 1.25 -0.40 -3.92
N ARG A 174 1.32 0.05 -2.69
CA ARG A 174 0.55 1.16 -2.15
C ARG A 174 1.51 2.22 -1.64
N VAL A 175 1.26 3.46 -2.02
CA VAL A 175 2.09 4.61 -1.62
C VAL A 175 1.24 5.54 -0.77
N TYR A 176 1.81 6.04 0.32
CA TYR A 176 1.20 7.00 1.24
C TYR A 176 2.04 8.28 1.35
#